data_AF-A0A7W0A0Y4-F1
#
_entry.id   AF-A0A7W0A0Y4-F1
#
_cell.length_a   1.000
_cell.length_b   1.000
_cell.length_c   1.000
_cell.angle_alpha   90.00
_cell.angle_beta   90.00
_cell.angle_gamma   90.00
#
_symmetry.space_group_name_H-M   'P 1'
#
loop_
_entity.id
_entity.type
_entity.pdbx_description
1 polymer ?
#
loop_
_entity_poly.entity_id
_entity_poly.type
_entity_poly.pdbx_seq_one_letter_code
_entity_poly.pdbx_strand_id
1 'polypeptide(L)'
;MRRLIAVLIGIAVLLIVGASPASAGPMVDRAAEALRRDPVFVDDAAERKISGGDAEQIRDRIRKGGKPVFVAVLPQAAIAETGGDPAQLALALGRATRKDGTYAVLAGNSFRAASTTLATGAAGSLATTAFDSHRSEGPAAVLLDFVDRVNQSTSGASSGGRQQGRSDGSEESGGSSGDGVGFVLPVLLLGAAGGGGGYLLWRKRKKAQEVQDAREGLRP
;
A
#
# COMPACT_ATOMS: atom_id res chain seq x y z
N MET A 1 64.89 -7.00 9.98
CA MET A 1 64.00 -7.10 8.79
C MET A 1 63.66 -8.56 8.50
N ARG A 2 62.60 -9.13 9.08
CA ARG A 2 61.88 -10.34 8.59
C ARG A 2 60.84 -10.92 9.56
N ARG A 3 60.91 -10.61 10.87
CA ARG A 3 59.96 -11.19 11.86
C ARG A 3 59.06 -10.21 12.60
N LEU A 4 59.24 -8.91 12.37
CA LEU A 4 58.38 -7.85 12.93
C LEU A 4 57.31 -7.33 11.95
N ILE A 5 57.18 -7.93 10.76
CA ILE A 5 56.12 -7.62 9.78
C ILE A 5 54.95 -8.62 9.90
N ALA A 6 55.01 -9.56 10.86
CA ALA A 6 53.97 -10.57 11.06
C ALA A 6 52.83 -10.15 12.01
N VAL A 7 52.83 -8.90 12.51
CA VAL A 7 51.80 -8.42 13.46
C VAL A 7 50.79 -7.46 12.80
N LEU A 8 51.00 -7.07 11.54
CA LEU A 8 50.15 -6.08 10.85
C LEU A 8 49.08 -6.69 9.91
N ILE A 9 48.92 -8.02 9.87
CA ILE A 9 47.98 -8.72 8.98
C ILE A 9 47.06 -9.64 9.79
N GLY A 10 46.54 -9.17 10.92
CA GLY A 10 45.68 -9.97 11.79
C GLY A 10 44.26 -9.42 12.02
N ILE A 11 43.99 -8.14 11.72
CA ILE A 11 42.77 -7.46 12.19
C ILE A 11 42.08 -6.67 11.05
N ALA A 12 42.08 -7.19 9.83
CA ALA A 12 41.39 -6.54 8.70
C ALA A 12 40.53 -7.51 7.86
N VAL A 13 40.19 -8.68 8.39
CA VAL A 13 39.33 -9.65 7.71
C VAL A 13 38.27 -10.17 8.68
N LEU A 14 37.49 -9.26 9.27
CA LEU A 14 36.28 -9.67 9.98
C LEU A 14 35.32 -8.50 10.13
N LEU A 15 34.71 -8.03 9.04
CA LEU A 15 33.45 -7.27 9.08
C LEU A 15 32.83 -7.06 7.69
N ILE A 16 33.05 -7.98 6.73
CA ILE A 16 32.14 -8.13 5.60
C ILE A 16 31.08 -9.16 6.01
N VAL A 17 30.37 -8.87 7.10
CA VAL A 17 29.05 -9.47 7.29
C VAL A 17 28.21 -8.84 6.18
N GLY A 18 28.11 -9.56 5.07
CA GLY A 18 27.25 -9.18 3.98
C GLY A 18 25.88 -8.88 4.56
N ALA A 19 25.44 -7.63 4.45
CA ALA A 19 24.02 -7.36 4.43
C ALA A 19 23.50 -8.17 3.25
N SER A 20 22.96 -9.36 3.53
CA SER A 20 22.18 -10.08 2.53
C SER A 20 21.22 -9.04 1.98
N PRO A 21 21.25 -8.73 0.66
CA PRO A 21 20.16 -7.96 0.11
C PRO A 21 18.90 -8.67 0.59
N ALA A 22 17.94 -7.94 1.14
CA ALA A 22 16.65 -8.47 1.55
C ALA A 22 16.03 -9.09 0.29
N SER A 23 16.45 -10.32 0.01
CA SER A 23 16.15 -11.06 -1.18
C SER A 23 14.77 -11.55 -0.87
N ALA A 24 13.82 -11.02 -1.62
CA ALA A 24 12.48 -11.52 -1.54
C ALA A 24 12.55 -13.03 -1.78
N GLY A 25 11.77 -13.79 -1.01
CA GLY A 25 11.86 -15.26 -1.07
C GLY A 25 11.50 -15.80 -2.45
N PRO A 26 11.71 -17.11 -2.68
CA PRO A 26 11.47 -17.75 -3.98
C PRO A 26 10.06 -17.52 -4.54
N MET A 27 9.01 -17.36 -3.71
CA MET A 27 7.66 -17.07 -4.23
C MET A 27 7.57 -15.66 -4.79
N VAL A 28 8.17 -14.69 -4.11
CA VAL A 28 8.23 -13.30 -4.60
C VAL A 28 9.03 -13.19 -5.89
N ASP A 29 10.18 -13.87 -5.98
CA ASP A 29 11.03 -13.81 -7.17
C ASP A 29 10.33 -14.42 -8.39
N ARG A 30 9.70 -15.58 -8.21
CA ARG A 30 8.87 -16.23 -9.25
C ARG A 30 7.73 -15.34 -9.72
N ALA A 31 6.99 -14.76 -8.78
CA ALA A 31 5.89 -13.85 -9.08
C ALA A 31 6.39 -12.60 -9.81
N ALA A 32 7.50 -12.02 -9.37
CA ALA A 32 8.11 -10.86 -10.02
C ALA A 32 8.57 -11.17 -11.46
N GLU A 33 9.17 -12.34 -11.70
CA GLU A 33 9.56 -12.77 -13.04
C GLU A 33 8.35 -12.91 -13.97
N ALA A 34 7.27 -13.53 -13.48
CA ALA A 34 6.02 -13.64 -14.22
C ALA A 34 5.42 -12.26 -14.52
N LEU A 35 5.39 -11.37 -13.52
CA LEU A 35 4.84 -10.01 -13.63
C LEU A 35 5.58 -9.12 -14.63
N ARG A 36 6.85 -9.44 -14.92
CA ARG A 36 7.59 -8.75 -15.99
C ARG A 36 7.02 -9.05 -17.39
N ARG A 37 6.33 -10.17 -17.57
CA ARG A 37 5.82 -10.64 -18.87
C ARG A 37 4.31 -10.50 -18.97
N ASP A 38 3.59 -10.78 -17.89
CA ASP A 38 2.13 -10.72 -17.81
C ASP A 38 1.69 -9.89 -16.60
N PRO A 39 0.72 -8.97 -16.72
CA PRO A 39 0.31 -8.14 -15.59
C PRO A 39 -0.46 -8.90 -14.49
N VAL A 40 -0.87 -10.15 -14.70
CA VAL A 40 -1.65 -10.94 -13.74
C VAL A 40 -1.03 -12.32 -13.51
N PHE A 41 -0.42 -12.48 -12.33
CA PHE A 41 0.12 -13.75 -11.88
C PHE A 41 -0.81 -14.41 -10.86
N VAL A 42 -1.11 -15.70 -11.05
CA VAL A 42 -1.87 -16.53 -10.11
C VAL A 42 -1.03 -17.75 -9.79
N ASP A 43 -0.63 -17.88 -8.52
CA ASP A 43 0.12 -19.04 -8.05
C ASP A 43 -0.80 -20.24 -7.90
N ASP A 44 -0.32 -21.42 -8.29
CA ASP A 44 -1.10 -22.64 -8.21
C ASP A 44 -1.42 -23.10 -6.79
N ALA A 45 -0.55 -22.75 -5.84
CA ALA A 45 -0.70 -23.03 -4.42
C ALA A 45 -1.55 -21.99 -3.67
N ALA A 46 -2.01 -20.94 -4.34
CA ALA A 46 -2.85 -19.93 -3.69
C ALA A 46 -4.15 -20.54 -3.16
N GLU A 47 -4.57 -20.13 -1.96
CA GLU A 47 -5.81 -20.63 -1.35
C GLU A 47 -7.06 -19.97 -1.98
N ARG A 48 -6.90 -18.72 -2.43
CA ARG A 48 -7.95 -17.90 -3.05
C ARG A 48 -7.69 -17.72 -4.55
N LYS A 49 -7.54 -18.82 -5.29
CA LYS A 49 -7.35 -18.77 -6.75
C LYS A 49 -8.56 -18.11 -7.41
N ILE A 50 -8.27 -17.34 -8.45
CA ILE A 50 -9.26 -16.85 -9.40
C ILE A 50 -9.29 -17.78 -10.61
N SER A 51 -10.41 -17.82 -11.35
CA SER A 51 -10.49 -18.61 -12.57
C SER A 51 -9.60 -18.01 -13.67
N GLY A 52 -9.28 -18.80 -14.69
CA GLY A 52 -8.57 -18.29 -15.87
C GLY A 52 -9.35 -17.19 -16.61
N GLY A 53 -10.69 -17.26 -16.60
CA GLY A 53 -11.56 -16.24 -17.19
C GLY A 53 -11.54 -14.93 -16.41
N ASP A 54 -11.56 -15.00 -15.07
CA ASP A 54 -11.43 -13.80 -14.21
C ASP A 54 -10.06 -13.15 -14.38
N ALA A 55 -9.00 -13.96 -14.43
CA ALA A 55 -7.65 -13.47 -14.67
C ALA A 55 -7.57 -12.74 -16.01
N GLU A 56 -8.19 -13.28 -17.07
CA GLU A 56 -8.22 -12.62 -18.38
C GLU A 56 -9.03 -11.32 -18.37
N GLN A 57 -10.17 -11.31 -17.67
CA GLN A 57 -10.96 -10.09 -17.50
C GLN A 57 -10.17 -8.98 -16.78
N ILE A 58 -9.41 -9.34 -15.74
CA ILE A 58 -8.52 -8.41 -15.03
C ILE A 58 -7.42 -7.92 -15.98
N ARG A 59 -6.78 -8.81 -16.76
CA ARG A 59 -5.77 -8.42 -17.76
C ARG A 59 -6.33 -7.42 -18.76
N ASP A 60 -7.52 -7.67 -19.29
CA ASP A 60 -8.18 -6.74 -20.22
C ASP A 60 -8.48 -5.39 -19.58
N ARG A 61 -8.92 -5.39 -18.31
CA ARG A 61 -9.19 -4.14 -17.59
C ARG A 61 -7.91 -3.33 -17.37
N ILE A 62 -6.80 -3.98 -17.03
CA ILE A 62 -5.48 -3.36 -16.89
C ILE A 62 -5.03 -2.75 -18.23
N ARG A 63 -5.12 -3.52 -19.33
CA ARG A 63 -4.73 -3.06 -20.67
C ARG A 63 -5.51 -1.83 -21.13
N LYS A 64 -6.82 -1.77 -20.83
CA LYS A 64 -7.69 -0.63 -21.15
C LYS A 64 -7.46 0.59 -20.27
N GLY A 65 -6.86 0.41 -19.09
CA GLY A 65 -6.74 1.42 -18.04
C GLY A 65 -5.67 2.50 -18.25
N GLY A 66 -4.72 2.26 -19.18
CA GLY A 66 -3.65 3.22 -19.50
C GLY A 66 -2.63 3.45 -18.39
N LYS A 67 -2.73 2.76 -17.25
CA LYS A 67 -1.78 2.81 -16.12
C LYS A 67 -1.14 1.44 -15.90
N PRO A 68 0.15 1.39 -15.54
CA PRO A 68 0.81 0.13 -15.22
C PRO A 68 0.29 -0.41 -13.88
N VAL A 69 -0.54 -1.45 -13.95
CA VAL A 69 -1.06 -2.17 -12.79
C VAL A 69 -0.66 -3.64 -12.90
N PHE A 70 -0.21 -4.22 -11.80
CA PHE A 70 0.26 -5.59 -11.68
C PHE A 70 -0.47 -6.27 -10.52
N VAL A 71 -0.94 -7.49 -10.74
CA VAL A 71 -1.74 -8.24 -9.77
C VAL A 71 -1.10 -9.60 -9.53
N ALA A 72 -0.84 -9.92 -8.27
CA ALA A 72 -0.36 -11.24 -7.85
C ALA A 72 -1.34 -11.89 -6.87
N VAL A 73 -1.74 -13.12 -7.16
CA VAL A 73 -2.51 -13.98 -6.25
C VAL A 73 -1.57 -15.08 -5.76
N LEU A 74 -1.26 -15.08 -4.46
CA LEU A 74 -0.23 -15.90 -3.84
C LEU A 74 -0.78 -16.72 -2.67
N PRO A 75 -0.14 -17.83 -2.29
CA PRO A 75 -0.43 -18.52 -1.03
C PRO A 75 -0.11 -17.61 0.18
N GLN A 76 -0.80 -17.83 1.31
CA GLN A 76 -0.48 -17.13 2.56
C GLN A 76 1.00 -17.29 2.97
N ALA A 77 1.64 -18.40 2.61
CA ALA A 77 3.05 -18.66 2.85
C ALA A 77 3.99 -17.56 2.29
N ALA A 78 3.60 -16.88 1.21
CA ALA A 78 4.39 -15.78 0.64
C ALA A 78 4.53 -14.60 1.61
N ILE A 79 3.57 -14.39 2.52
CA ILE A 79 3.64 -13.32 3.53
C ILE A 79 4.81 -13.58 4.51
N ALA A 80 5.12 -14.85 4.79
CA ALA A 80 6.22 -15.20 5.68
C ALA A 80 7.59 -14.83 5.08
N GLU A 81 7.72 -14.85 3.75
CA GLU A 81 8.97 -14.46 3.06
C GLU A 81 9.31 -12.98 3.23
N THR A 82 8.31 -12.14 3.57
CA THR A 82 8.49 -10.70 3.78
C THR A 82 8.30 -10.30 5.24
N GLY A 83 8.62 -11.21 6.17
CA GLY A 83 8.62 -10.92 7.60
C GLY A 83 7.23 -10.90 8.24
N GLY A 84 6.23 -11.51 7.60
CA GLY A 84 4.88 -11.66 8.15
C GLY A 84 3.93 -10.50 7.86
N ASP A 85 4.36 -9.50 7.09
CA ASP A 85 3.54 -8.35 6.72
C ASP A 85 3.15 -8.36 5.23
N PRO A 86 1.85 -8.37 4.90
CA PRO A 86 1.40 -8.42 3.50
C PRO A 86 1.61 -7.09 2.75
N ALA A 87 1.81 -5.95 3.43
CA ALA A 87 2.15 -4.70 2.75
C ALA A 87 3.62 -4.71 2.31
N GLN A 88 4.51 -5.31 3.11
CA GLN A 88 5.90 -5.56 2.69
C GLN A 88 5.97 -6.49 1.48
N LEU A 89 5.05 -7.45 1.35
CA LEU A 89 4.96 -8.33 0.19
C LEU A 89 4.72 -7.56 -1.12
N ALA A 90 3.77 -6.62 -1.12
CA ALA A 90 3.50 -5.76 -2.29
C ALA A 90 4.69 -4.87 -2.65
N LEU A 91 5.39 -4.31 -1.63
CA LEU A 91 6.60 -3.53 -1.83
C LEU A 91 7.76 -4.37 -2.38
N ALA A 92 7.95 -5.58 -1.84
CA ALA A 92 8.97 -6.52 -2.28
C ALA A 92 8.76 -6.92 -3.74
N LEU A 93 7.52 -7.21 -4.14
CA LEU A 93 7.17 -7.50 -5.54
C LEU A 93 7.49 -6.35 -6.47
N GLY A 94 7.15 -5.12 -6.10
CA GLY A 94 7.48 -3.94 -6.92
C GLY A 94 8.99 -3.78 -7.12
N ARG A 95 9.76 -3.95 -6.04
CA ARG A 95 11.23 -3.90 -6.07
C ARG A 95 11.84 -5.03 -6.91
N ALA A 96 11.34 -6.25 -6.76
CA ALA A 96 11.82 -7.42 -7.51
C ALA A 96 11.45 -7.33 -8.99
N THR A 97 10.27 -6.84 -9.33
CA THR A 97 9.81 -6.71 -10.72
C THR A 97 10.64 -5.68 -11.50
N ARG A 98 11.12 -4.62 -10.82
CA ARG A 98 11.88 -3.49 -11.40
C ARG A 98 11.12 -2.76 -12.51
N LYS A 99 9.82 -2.59 -12.34
CA LYS A 99 8.98 -1.76 -13.21
C LYS A 99 8.21 -0.74 -12.38
N ASP A 100 7.98 0.44 -12.95
CA ASP A 100 7.10 1.42 -12.32
C ASP A 100 5.64 1.02 -12.48
N GLY A 101 4.87 1.17 -11.40
CA GLY A 101 3.45 0.91 -11.41
C GLY A 101 2.86 0.59 -10.05
N THR A 102 1.60 0.18 -10.08
CA THR A 102 0.83 -0.22 -8.91
C THR A 102 0.78 -1.74 -8.82
N TYR A 103 1.19 -2.28 -7.68
CA TYR A 103 1.28 -3.71 -7.39
C TYR A 103 0.24 -4.09 -6.35
N ALA A 104 -0.70 -4.94 -6.72
CA ALA A 104 -1.70 -5.52 -5.84
C ALA A 104 -1.37 -6.97 -5.53
N VAL A 105 -1.55 -7.36 -4.27
CA VAL A 105 -1.26 -8.70 -3.79
C VAL A 105 -2.44 -9.21 -2.98
N LEU A 106 -2.94 -10.36 -3.39
CA LEU A 106 -3.85 -11.17 -2.61
C LEU A 106 -3.09 -12.39 -2.09
N ALA A 107 -2.83 -12.45 -0.80
CA ALA A 107 -2.16 -13.58 -0.16
C ALA A 107 -3.01 -14.14 0.98
N GLY A 108 -3.47 -15.38 0.84
CA GLY A 108 -4.47 -15.97 1.75
C GLY A 108 -5.72 -15.09 1.81
N ASN A 109 -6.01 -14.55 3.00
CA ASN A 109 -7.13 -13.63 3.25
C ASN A 109 -6.75 -12.14 3.29
N SER A 110 -5.49 -11.81 2.99
CA SER A 110 -4.98 -10.45 3.04
C SER A 110 -4.85 -9.85 1.64
N PHE A 111 -5.46 -8.69 1.42
CA PHE A 111 -5.30 -7.91 0.21
C PHE A 111 -4.56 -6.61 0.49
N ARG A 112 -3.43 -6.37 -0.17
CA ARG A 112 -2.60 -5.17 -0.01
C ARG A 112 -2.07 -4.68 -1.34
N ALA A 113 -1.79 -3.39 -1.43
CA ALA A 113 -1.19 -2.82 -2.61
C ALA A 113 -0.14 -1.77 -2.28
N ALA A 114 0.84 -1.66 -3.17
CA ALA A 114 1.89 -0.65 -3.16
C ALA A 114 1.98 -0.01 -4.55
N SER A 115 2.51 1.20 -4.65
CA SER A 115 2.70 1.85 -5.94
C SER A 115 3.96 2.69 -5.93
N THR A 116 4.65 2.75 -7.06
CA THR A 116 5.77 3.67 -7.29
C THR A 116 5.34 4.96 -7.99
N THR A 117 4.12 4.99 -8.55
CA THR A 117 3.61 6.11 -9.36
C THR A 117 2.51 6.90 -8.67
N LEU A 118 1.83 6.31 -7.68
CA LEU A 118 0.84 6.98 -6.85
C LEU A 118 1.47 7.58 -5.60
N ALA A 119 0.77 8.52 -4.96
CA ALA A 119 1.17 9.06 -3.67
C ALA A 119 1.32 7.95 -2.62
N THR A 120 2.26 8.12 -1.70
CA THR A 120 2.50 7.18 -0.60
C THR A 120 1.20 6.85 0.13
N GLY A 121 0.88 5.55 0.23
CA GLY A 121 -0.33 5.05 0.88
C GLY A 121 -1.58 5.03 0.01
N ALA A 122 -1.63 5.76 -1.11
CA ALA A 122 -2.83 5.83 -1.96
C ALA A 122 -3.25 4.44 -2.50
N ALA A 123 -2.28 3.65 -2.99
CA ALA A 123 -2.56 2.28 -3.44
C ALA A 123 -3.15 1.40 -2.32
N GLY A 124 -2.63 1.53 -1.11
CA GLY A 124 -3.13 0.80 0.07
C GLY A 124 -4.56 1.20 0.45
N SER A 125 -4.88 2.50 0.38
CA SER A 125 -6.25 2.99 0.58
C SER A 125 -7.21 2.46 -0.48
N LEU A 126 -6.85 2.52 -1.76
CA LEU A 126 -7.67 1.98 -2.85
C LEU A 126 -7.90 0.47 -2.71
N ALA A 127 -6.86 -0.27 -2.32
CA ALA A 127 -6.97 -1.70 -2.05
C ALA A 127 -7.90 -2.00 -0.88
N THR A 128 -7.84 -1.20 0.18
CA THR A 128 -8.70 -1.36 1.35
C THR A 128 -10.17 -1.11 0.97
N THR A 129 -10.45 -0.04 0.22
CA THR A 129 -11.81 0.26 -0.25
C THR A 129 -12.35 -0.87 -1.14
N ALA A 130 -11.56 -1.36 -2.10
CA ALA A 130 -11.99 -2.45 -2.96
C ALA A 130 -12.28 -3.75 -2.21
N PHE A 131 -11.44 -4.06 -1.21
CA PHE A 131 -11.66 -5.21 -0.35
C PHE A 131 -12.94 -5.07 0.48
N ASP A 132 -13.17 -3.94 1.14
CA ASP A 132 -14.36 -3.74 1.95
C ASP A 132 -15.65 -3.77 1.12
N SER A 133 -15.63 -3.20 -0.09
CA SER A 133 -16.79 -3.20 -0.99
C SER A 133 -17.13 -4.60 -1.52
N HIS A 134 -16.14 -5.41 -1.89
CA HIS A 134 -16.37 -6.61 -2.69
C HIS A 134 -15.90 -7.93 -2.04
N ARG A 135 -15.41 -7.93 -0.80
CA ARG A 135 -14.94 -9.16 -0.11
C ARG A 135 -15.99 -10.27 -0.05
N SER A 136 -17.28 -9.91 -0.05
CA SER A 136 -18.40 -10.86 -0.01
C SER A 136 -18.69 -11.50 -1.38
N GLU A 137 -18.26 -10.88 -2.46
CA GLU A 137 -18.46 -11.34 -3.84
C GLU A 137 -17.29 -12.21 -4.32
N GLY A 138 -16.11 -12.03 -3.72
CA GLY A 138 -14.95 -12.90 -3.91
C GLY A 138 -13.71 -12.18 -4.43
N PRO A 139 -12.59 -12.92 -4.60
CA PRO A 139 -11.30 -12.34 -4.94
C PRO A 139 -11.28 -11.64 -6.30
N ALA A 140 -11.99 -12.18 -7.30
CA ALA A 140 -12.06 -11.59 -8.63
C ALA A 140 -12.71 -10.19 -8.61
N ALA A 141 -13.83 -10.02 -7.90
CA ALA A 141 -14.54 -8.76 -7.78
C ALA A 141 -13.68 -7.68 -7.10
N VAL A 142 -13.00 -8.03 -6.01
CA VAL A 142 -12.05 -7.14 -5.31
C VAL A 142 -10.92 -6.67 -6.24
N LEU A 143 -10.32 -7.60 -6.99
CA LEU A 143 -9.22 -7.29 -7.90
C LEU A 143 -9.66 -6.40 -9.06
N LEU A 144 -10.85 -6.66 -9.63
CA LEU A 144 -11.40 -5.87 -10.72
C LEU A 144 -11.70 -4.44 -10.28
N ASP A 145 -12.41 -4.26 -9.16
CA ASP A 145 -12.74 -2.94 -8.60
C ASP A 145 -11.47 -2.17 -8.21
N PHE A 146 -10.46 -2.84 -7.66
CA PHE A 146 -9.17 -2.21 -7.40
C PHE A 146 -8.53 -1.65 -8.67
N VAL A 147 -8.47 -2.45 -9.76
CA VAL A 147 -7.92 -2.02 -11.05
C VAL A 147 -8.70 -0.81 -11.59
N ASP A 148 -10.02 -0.86 -11.51
CA ASP A 148 -10.92 0.24 -11.87
C ASP A 148 -10.58 1.54 -11.13
N ARG A 149 -10.45 1.47 -9.81
CA ARG A 149 -10.10 2.62 -8.98
C ARG A 149 -8.72 3.19 -9.28
N VAL A 150 -7.73 2.33 -9.51
CA VAL A 150 -6.38 2.79 -9.90
C VAL A 150 -6.43 3.51 -11.25
N ASN A 151 -7.18 2.99 -12.21
CA ASN A 151 -7.36 3.61 -13.53
C ASN A 151 -8.05 4.97 -13.45
N GLN A 152 -9.01 5.13 -12.53
CA GLN A 152 -9.70 6.39 -12.28
C GLN A 152 -8.89 7.38 -11.43
N SER A 153 -7.87 6.90 -10.70
CA SER A 153 -7.04 7.78 -9.87
C SER A 153 -6.16 8.68 -10.73
N THR A 154 -6.30 10.00 -10.59
CA THR A 154 -5.43 10.96 -11.26
C THR A 154 -4.00 10.77 -10.77
N SER A 155 -3.08 10.43 -11.68
CA SER A 155 -1.64 10.41 -11.38
C SER A 155 -1.27 11.82 -10.91
N GLY A 156 -0.55 11.96 -9.80
CA GLY A 156 -0.22 13.26 -9.21
C GLY A 156 0.61 14.16 -10.15
N ALA A 157 -0.05 14.84 -11.09
CA ALA A 157 0.43 15.95 -11.88
C ALA A 157 -0.68 17.02 -11.86
N SER A 158 -0.50 17.99 -10.97
CA SER A 158 -1.18 19.29 -10.86
C SER A 158 -2.65 19.37 -11.30
N SER A 159 -3.55 19.43 -10.32
CA SER A 159 -4.81 20.16 -10.47
C SER A 159 -4.52 21.67 -10.58
N GLY A 160 -4.00 22.08 -11.74
CA GLY A 160 -3.88 23.46 -12.18
C GLY A 160 -4.64 23.60 -13.49
N GLY A 161 -5.98 23.63 -13.41
CA GLY A 161 -6.83 23.60 -14.60
C GLY A 161 -8.31 23.78 -14.32
N ARG A 162 -8.69 24.98 -13.90
CA ARG A 162 -9.90 25.72 -14.31
C ARG A 162 -11.20 24.90 -14.47
N GLN A 163 -12.06 24.88 -13.44
CA GLN A 163 -13.50 24.92 -13.68
C GLN A 163 -13.90 26.41 -13.79
N GLN A 164 -13.87 26.92 -15.02
CA GLN A 164 -14.63 28.11 -15.39
C GLN A 164 -16.11 27.74 -15.41
N GLY A 165 -16.91 28.56 -14.75
CA GLY A 165 -18.37 28.43 -14.68
C GLY A 165 -18.92 29.48 -13.73
N ARG A 166 -18.72 30.75 -14.11
CA ARG A 166 -19.21 31.94 -13.45
C ARG A 166 -20.71 32.07 -13.74
N SER A 167 -21.53 32.32 -12.72
CA SER A 167 -22.72 33.18 -12.85
C SER A 167 -23.14 33.65 -11.47
N ASP A 168 -22.76 34.90 -11.22
CA ASP A 168 -23.41 35.85 -10.33
C ASP A 168 -24.87 36.06 -10.78
N GLY A 169 -25.80 36.22 -9.84
CA GLY A 169 -27.18 36.60 -10.17
C GLY A 169 -28.23 35.99 -9.25
N SER A 170 -28.55 36.75 -8.19
CA SER A 170 -29.86 36.99 -7.58
C SER A 170 -31.04 36.04 -7.84
N GLU A 171 -31.70 35.74 -6.71
CA GLU A 171 -33.06 35.28 -6.47
C GLU A 171 -34.06 35.53 -7.61
N GLU A 172 -34.94 34.55 -7.91
CA GLU A 172 -36.39 34.73 -8.08
C GLU A 172 -37.10 33.42 -8.49
N SER A 173 -38.35 33.33 -8.05
CA SER A 173 -39.24 32.18 -7.98
C SER A 173 -39.66 31.54 -9.31
N GLY A 174 -39.93 30.22 -9.25
CA GLY A 174 -41.09 29.61 -9.92
C GLY A 174 -40.81 28.61 -11.04
N GLY A 175 -41.32 27.38 -10.86
CA GLY A 175 -41.92 26.61 -11.96
C GLY A 175 -41.16 25.40 -12.52
N SER A 176 -41.67 24.21 -12.14
CA SER A 176 -41.90 23.02 -12.99
C SER A 176 -40.74 22.20 -13.60
N SER A 177 -40.80 20.91 -13.25
CA SER A 177 -40.52 19.72 -14.07
C SER A 177 -39.07 19.27 -14.30
N GLY A 178 -38.80 18.02 -13.93
CA GLY A 178 -37.79 17.18 -14.59
C GLY A 178 -36.80 16.50 -13.66
N ASP A 179 -37.06 15.22 -13.40
CA ASP A 179 -36.11 14.09 -13.38
C ASP A 179 -34.70 14.24 -12.80
N GLY A 180 -34.39 13.36 -11.84
CA GLY A 180 -33.02 12.93 -11.53
C GLY A 180 -32.64 13.15 -10.08
N VAL A 181 -33.09 12.27 -9.19
CA VAL A 181 -32.72 12.26 -7.77
C VAL A 181 -31.25 11.83 -7.63
N GLY A 182 -30.33 12.80 -7.79
CA GLY A 182 -28.92 12.66 -7.44
C GLY A 182 -28.74 12.80 -5.94
N PHE A 183 -28.71 11.68 -5.23
CA PHE A 183 -28.44 11.64 -3.79
C PHE A 183 -26.94 11.85 -3.55
N VAL A 184 -26.50 13.10 -3.45
CA VAL A 184 -25.15 13.45 -2.96
C VAL A 184 -25.23 13.79 -1.47
N LEU A 185 -24.85 12.83 -0.63
CA LEU A 185 -24.60 13.08 0.79
C LEU A 185 -23.24 13.80 0.96
N PRO A 186 -23.17 14.88 1.75
CA PRO A 186 -21.92 15.54 2.08
C PRO A 186 -21.29 14.85 3.29
N VAL A 187 -19.99 14.52 3.23
CA VAL A 187 -19.24 14.15 4.44
C VAL A 187 -18.01 15.04 4.56
N LEU A 188 -18.22 16.11 5.33
CA LEU A 188 -17.39 16.60 6.43
C LEU A 188 -15.87 16.70 6.19
N LEU A 189 -15.47 17.90 5.75
CA LEU A 189 -14.17 18.51 5.96
C LEU A 189 -13.98 18.90 7.44
N LEU A 190 -13.43 18.00 8.25
CA LEU A 190 -12.77 18.41 9.49
C LEU A 190 -11.28 18.66 9.21
N GLY A 191 -10.95 19.93 9.03
CA GLY A 191 -9.57 20.39 9.08
C GLY A 191 -9.02 20.31 10.50
N ALA A 192 -7.74 19.94 10.62
CA ALA A 192 -6.78 20.60 11.50
C ALA A 192 -5.41 19.90 11.40
N ALA A 193 -4.42 20.70 11.03
CA ALA A 193 -3.09 20.74 11.64
C ALA A 193 -2.12 19.55 11.46
N GLY A 194 -0.96 19.89 10.85
CA GLY A 194 0.37 19.44 11.29
C GLY A 194 0.75 18.02 10.88
N GLY A 195 1.81 17.81 10.13
CA GLY A 195 3.16 18.22 10.53
C GLY A 195 3.86 17.01 11.15
N GLY A 196 4.88 16.50 10.48
CA GLY A 196 5.71 15.42 10.98
C GLY A 196 6.40 15.79 12.31
N GLY A 197 6.76 14.76 13.08
CA GLY A 197 7.63 14.88 14.25
C GLY A 197 6.89 14.86 15.59
N GLY A 198 6.50 13.68 16.07
CA GLY A 198 5.85 13.57 17.38
C GLY A 198 5.86 12.19 18.05
N TYR A 199 6.57 11.19 17.51
CA TYR A 199 6.48 9.82 18.04
C TYR A 199 7.39 9.54 19.27
N LEU A 200 8.11 10.53 19.82
CA LEU A 200 9.11 10.28 20.88
C LEU A 200 8.76 10.76 22.30
N LEU A 201 7.59 11.37 22.56
CA LEU A 201 7.32 11.95 23.89
C LEU A 201 6.20 11.31 24.72
N TRP A 202 5.61 10.20 24.28
CA TRP A 202 4.51 9.58 25.03
C TRP A 202 4.93 8.60 26.15
N ARG A 203 6.20 8.16 26.20
CA ARG A 203 6.60 7.07 27.12
C ARG A 203 7.03 7.48 28.53
N LYS A 204 7.26 8.78 28.83
CA LYS A 204 7.86 9.19 30.13
C LYS A 204 6.90 9.71 31.19
N ARG A 205 5.59 9.82 30.93
CA ARG A 205 4.64 10.39 31.91
C ARG A 205 3.95 9.37 32.84
N LYS A 206 4.32 8.09 32.79
CA LYS A 206 3.71 7.04 33.64
C LYS A 206 4.58 6.55 34.82
N LYS A 207 5.57 7.34 35.27
CA LYS A 207 6.42 7.03 36.44
C LYS A 207 6.65 8.22 37.39
N ALA A 208 5.71 9.17 37.45
CA ALA A 208 5.79 10.32 38.36
C ALA A 208 4.64 10.40 39.37
N GLN A 209 3.85 9.33 39.51
CA GLN A 209 2.76 9.25 40.48
C GLN A 209 3.13 8.46 41.75
N GLU A 210 4.23 7.70 41.77
CA GLU A 210 4.66 6.96 42.97
C GLU A 210 5.56 7.76 43.93
N VAL A 211 6.03 8.95 43.54
CA VAL A 211 6.88 9.81 44.41
C VAL A 211 6.06 10.76 45.27
N GLN A 212 4.76 10.93 44.98
CA GLN A 212 3.88 11.80 45.77
C GLN A 212 3.25 11.05 46.94
N ASP A 213 2.88 9.77 46.78
CA ASP A 213 2.45 8.90 47.88
C ASP A 213 3.54 8.67 48.94
N ALA A 214 4.81 8.63 48.53
CA ALA A 214 5.93 8.49 49.47
C ALA A 214 6.22 9.77 50.30
N ARG A 215 5.65 10.93 49.92
CA ARG A 215 5.83 12.19 50.67
C ARG A 215 4.70 12.47 51.66
N GLU A 216 3.56 11.80 51.55
CA GLU A 216 2.45 11.93 52.50
C GLU A 216 2.57 10.97 53.71
N GLY A 217 3.34 9.87 53.59
CA GLY A 217 3.57 8.92 54.69
C GLY A 217 4.69 9.27 55.70
N LEU A 218 5.31 10.45 55.61
CA LEU A 218 6.50 10.82 56.41
C LEU A 218 6.43 12.21 57.08
N ARG A 219 5.23 12.74 57.33
CA ARG A 219 5.07 13.89 58.24
C ARG A 219 4.58 13.38 59.61
N PRO A 220 5.40 13.48 60.68
CA PRO A 220 4.96 13.19 62.05
C PRO A 220 3.96 14.23 62.58
#